data_AF-A0A960ME67-F1
#
_entry.id   AF-A0A960ME67-F1
#
_cell.length_a   1.000
_cell.length_b   1.000
_cell.length_c   1.000
_cell.angle_alpha   90.00
_cell.angle_beta   90.00
_cell.angle_gamma   90.00
#
_symmetry.space_group_name_H-M   'P 1'
#
loop_
_entity.id
_entity.type
_entity.pdbx_description
1 polymer ?
#
loop_
_entity_poly.entity_id
_entity_poly.type
_entity_poly.pdbx_seq_one_letter_code
_entity_poly.pdbx_strand_id
1 'polypeptide(L)'
;AATDKIYVEFSANGQPLGSIFQSAENPVLTVKVDGTAPLKRITIVRNETDLHSFTPDGKTFETNWTDDSPVAGENRYYLRVEQTDGNMAWASPIWFTRTK
;
A
#
# COMPACT_ATOMS: atom_id res chain seq x y z
N ALA A 1 -23.60 4.93 -15.19
CA ALA A 1 -22.94 4.31 -14.04
C ALA A 1 -21.58 5.00 -13.88
N ALA A 2 -21.26 5.50 -12.69
CA ALA A 2 -19.99 6.20 -12.44
C ALA A 2 -18.95 5.18 -11.97
N THR A 3 -18.19 4.58 -12.90
CA THR A 3 -17.15 3.59 -12.58
C THR A 3 -15.81 3.99 -13.17
N ASP A 4 -15.44 5.26 -12.97
CA ASP A 4 -14.13 5.82 -13.35
C ASP A 4 -13.28 6.14 -12.10
N LYS A 5 -13.46 5.40 -11.00
CA LYS A 5 -12.69 5.60 -9.77
C LYS A 5 -11.88 4.35 -9.47
N ILE A 6 -10.57 4.54 -9.36
CA ILE A 6 -9.66 3.52 -8.83
C ILE A 6 -9.91 3.45 -7.33
N TYR A 7 -10.33 2.29 -6.83
CA TYR A 7 -10.47 2.06 -5.41
C TYR A 7 -9.17 1.49 -4.88
N VAL A 8 -8.67 2.08 -3.80
CA VAL A 8 -7.48 1.61 -3.10
C VAL A 8 -7.83 1.50 -1.62
N GLU A 9 -7.76 0.28 -1.12
CA GLU A 9 -7.82 -0.02 0.30
C GLU A 9 -6.41 -0.36 0.77
N PHE A 10 -5.93 0.42 1.73
CA PHE A 10 -4.61 0.21 2.32
C PHE A 10 -4.74 0.29 3.83
N SER A 11 -4.32 -0.76 4.51
CA SER A 11 -4.28 -0.81 5.97
C SER A 11 -3.02 -1.50 6.45
N ALA A 12 -2.61 -1.20 7.68
CA ALA A 12 -1.47 -1.82 8.34
C ALA A 12 -1.93 -2.34 9.71
N ASN A 13 -1.80 -3.65 9.96
CA ASN A 13 -2.30 -4.30 11.20
C ASN A 13 -3.78 -3.96 11.49
N GLY A 14 -4.61 -3.87 10.45
CA GLY A 14 -6.03 -3.48 10.56
C GLY A 14 -6.28 -1.98 10.77
N GLN A 15 -5.23 -1.16 10.88
CA GLN A 15 -5.35 0.30 10.94
C GLN A 15 -5.47 0.89 9.53
N PRO A 16 -6.48 1.72 9.24
CA PRO A 16 -6.66 2.29 7.91
C PRO A 16 -5.59 3.32 7.54
N LEU A 17 -5.56 3.69 6.27
CA LEU A 17 -4.80 4.85 5.75
C LEU A 17 -5.03 6.12 6.57
N GLY A 18 -3.97 6.87 6.84
CA GLY A 18 -4.00 8.06 7.70
C GLY A 18 -3.80 7.79 9.19
N SER A 19 -3.81 6.52 9.63
CA SER A 19 -3.54 6.19 11.03
C SER A 19 -2.07 6.37 11.40
N ILE A 20 -1.86 6.77 12.64
CA ILE A 20 -0.55 6.81 13.31
C ILE A 20 -0.63 5.81 14.46
N PHE A 21 0.20 4.77 14.42
CA PHE A 21 0.23 3.78 15.50
C PHE A 21 1.64 3.24 15.72
N GLN A 22 1.80 2.52 16.82
CA GLN A 22 3.07 1.95 17.23
C GLN A 22 2.89 0.48 17.59
N SER A 23 3.87 -0.35 17.24
CA SER A 23 3.88 -1.77 17.62
C SER A 23 5.30 -2.29 17.75
N ALA A 24 5.47 -3.32 18.58
CA ALA A 24 6.68 -4.13 18.63
C ALA A 24 6.69 -5.21 17.52
N GLU A 25 5.51 -5.57 17.00
CA GLU A 25 5.34 -6.55 15.94
C GLU A 25 5.56 -5.94 14.56
N ASN A 26 5.95 -6.80 13.60
CA ASN A 26 6.11 -6.41 12.21
C ASN A 26 4.76 -5.97 11.58
N PRO A 27 4.73 -4.87 10.82
CA PRO A 27 3.49 -4.39 10.22
C PRO A 27 3.09 -5.27 9.04
N VAL A 28 1.87 -5.79 9.09
CA VAL A 28 1.18 -6.49 8.00
C VAL A 28 0.37 -5.48 7.21
N LEU A 29 0.83 -5.17 6.01
CA LEU A 29 0.19 -4.28 5.06
C LEU A 29 -0.82 -5.05 4.22
N THR A 30 -2.11 -4.73 4.38
CA THR A 30 -3.17 -5.22 3.52
C THR A 30 -3.39 -4.23 2.39
N VAL A 31 -3.28 -4.74 1.17
CA VAL A 31 -3.43 -3.96 -0.06
C VAL A 31 -4.59 -4.55 -0.84
N LYS A 32 -5.60 -3.73 -1.16
CA LYS A 32 -6.61 -4.05 -2.17
C LYS A 32 -6.71 -2.91 -3.16
N VAL A 33 -6.69 -3.24 -4.44
CA VAL A 33 -6.80 -2.28 -5.52
C VAL A 33 -7.84 -2.79 -6.50
N ASP A 34 -8.80 -1.94 -6.84
CA ASP A 34 -9.74 -2.14 -7.92
C ASP A 34 -9.58 -1.01 -8.94
N GLY A 35 -8.93 -1.34 -10.05
CA GLY A 35 -8.64 -0.44 -11.14
C GLY A 35 -9.72 -0.45 -12.21
N THR A 36 -9.89 0.70 -12.87
CA THR A 36 -10.73 0.87 -14.07
C THR A 36 -10.15 0.16 -15.31
N ALA A 37 -8.83 -0.01 -15.35
CA ALA A 37 -8.00 -0.62 -16.37
C ALA A 37 -7.01 -1.62 -15.73
N PRO A 38 -6.39 -2.53 -16.51
CA PRO A 38 -5.41 -3.48 -15.99
C PRO A 38 -4.30 -2.79 -15.20
N LEU A 39 -3.96 -3.36 -14.05
CA LEU A 39 -2.91 -2.90 -13.17
C LEU A 39 -1.57 -3.29 -13.79
N LYS A 40 -0.71 -2.30 -13.99
CA LYS A 40 0.64 -2.51 -14.51
C LYS A 40 1.62 -2.83 -13.39
N ARG A 41 1.54 -2.06 -12.30
CA ARG A 41 2.45 -2.18 -11.16
C ARG A 41 1.83 -1.59 -9.91
N ILE A 42 2.00 -2.26 -8.79
CA ILE A 42 1.65 -1.76 -7.45
C ILE A 42 2.93 -1.76 -6.63
N THR A 43 3.33 -0.60 -6.10
CA THR A 43 4.55 -0.44 -5.32
C THR A 43 4.20 -0.06 -3.89
N ILE A 44 4.70 -0.82 -2.91
CA ILE A 44 4.75 -0.42 -1.51
C ILE A 44 6.00 0.43 -1.34
N VAL A 45 5.82 1.65 -0.87
CA VAL A 45 6.91 2.59 -0.63
C VAL A 45 7.01 2.84 0.87
N ARG A 46 8.23 2.75 1.41
CA ARG A 46 8.54 3.04 2.81
C ARG A 46 9.58 4.14 2.87
N ASN A 47 9.27 5.23 3.55
CA ASN A 47 10.19 6.37 3.72
C ASN A 47 10.78 6.84 2.37
N GLU A 48 9.93 7.00 1.35
CA GLU A 48 10.32 7.44 -0.01
C GLU A 48 11.18 6.44 -0.80
N THR A 49 11.39 5.24 -0.26
CA THR A 49 12.11 4.16 -0.93
C THR A 49 11.14 3.07 -1.34
N ASP A 50 11.17 2.69 -2.63
CA ASP A 50 10.39 1.58 -3.16
C ASP A 50 10.82 0.28 -2.45
N LEU A 51 9.96 -0.23 -1.57
CA LEU A 51 10.25 -1.37 -0.71
C LEU A 51 9.92 -2.70 -1.39
N HIS A 52 8.77 -2.74 -2.05
CA HIS A 52 8.32 -3.92 -2.79
C HIS A 52 7.41 -3.52 -3.94
N SER A 53 7.41 -4.29 -5.03
CA SER A 53 6.53 -4.06 -6.16
C SER A 53 5.89 -5.35 -6.66
N PHE A 54 4.59 -5.29 -6.91
CA PHE A 54 3.79 -6.34 -7.51
C PHE A 54 3.44 -6.00 -8.94
N THR A 55 3.34 -7.02 -9.79
CA THR A 55 2.86 -6.92 -11.18
C THR A 55 1.64 -7.83 -11.32
N PRO A 56 0.43 -7.32 -11.04
CA PRO A 56 -0.80 -8.09 -11.15
C PRO A 56 -1.19 -8.33 -12.61
N ASP A 57 -1.72 -9.51 -12.93
CA ASP A 57 -2.32 -9.79 -14.23
C ASP A 57 -3.84 -9.60 -14.16
N GLY A 58 -4.28 -8.34 -14.06
CA GLY A 58 -5.71 -8.04 -13.96
C GLY A 58 -6.03 -6.61 -13.57
N LYS A 59 -7.31 -6.29 -13.46
CA LYS A 59 -7.81 -4.98 -12.99
C LYS A 59 -7.87 -4.89 -11.47
N THR A 60 -7.96 -6.02 -10.79
CA THR A 60 -8.05 -6.12 -9.34
C THR A 60 -6.80 -6.80 -8.79
N PHE A 61 -6.41 -6.41 -7.58
CA PHE A 61 -5.30 -7.01 -6.86
C PHE A 61 -5.56 -6.96 -5.36
N GLU A 62 -5.35 -8.08 -4.68
CA GLU A 62 -5.45 -8.18 -3.22
C GLU A 62 -4.27 -8.98 -2.68
N THR A 63 -3.60 -8.45 -1.66
CA THR A 63 -2.52 -9.16 -0.98
C THR A 63 -2.36 -8.69 0.46
N ASN A 64 -1.79 -9.56 1.29
CA ASN A 64 -1.25 -9.19 2.60
C ASN A 64 0.26 -9.34 2.51
N TRP A 65 0.99 -8.26 2.76
CA TRP A 65 2.44 -8.22 2.72
C TRP A 65 2.97 -7.73 4.05
N THR A 66 3.90 -8.47 4.65
CA THR A 66 4.50 -8.12 5.94
C THR A 66 5.86 -7.46 5.71
N ASP A 67 6.12 -6.33 6.37
CA ASP A 67 7.49 -5.80 6.46
C ASP A 67 8.24 -6.58 7.54
N ASP A 68 9.12 -7.49 7.14
CA ASP A 68 9.92 -8.28 8.07
C ASP A 68 11.03 -7.49 8.76
N SER A 69 11.37 -6.31 8.26
CA SER A 69 12.48 -5.49 8.75
C SER A 69 12.12 -3.99 8.76
N PRO A 70 11.09 -3.58 9.52
CA PRO A 70 10.73 -2.18 9.67
C PRO A 70 11.89 -1.43 10.33
N VAL A 71 12.17 -0.21 9.88
CA VAL A 71 13.25 0.59 10.48
C VAL A 71 12.89 0.97 11.91
N ALA A 72 13.91 1.16 12.75
CA ALA A 72 13.69 1.64 14.10
C ALA A 72 13.12 3.07 14.08
N GLY A 73 12.11 3.33 14.91
CA GLY A 73 11.40 4.62 14.90
C GLY A 73 10.27 4.66 13.89
N GLU A 74 10.05 5.81 13.26
CA GLU A 74 8.92 6.05 12.37
C GLU A 74 9.16 5.48 10.95
N ASN A 75 8.16 4.77 10.45
CA ASN A 75 8.07 4.23 9.11
C ASN A 75 6.81 4.77 8.46
N ARG A 76 6.97 5.49 7.35
CA ARG A 76 5.87 6.01 6.55
C ARG A 76 5.65 5.08 5.36
N TYR A 77 4.56 4.33 5.38
CA TYR A 77 4.16 3.43 4.29
C TYR A 77 3.09 4.07 3.43
N TYR A 78 3.25 4.02 2.11
CA TYR A 78 2.19 4.38 1.18
C TYR A 78 2.22 3.47 -0.05
N LEU A 79 1.09 3.42 -0.74
CA LEU A 79 0.93 2.61 -1.94
C LEU A 79 0.98 3.50 -3.18
N ARG A 80 1.71 3.07 -4.21
CA ARG A 80 1.67 3.62 -5.56
C ARG A 80 1.09 2.60 -6.51
N VAL A 81 0.03 2.96 -7.22
CA VAL A 81 -0.65 2.12 -8.22
C VAL A 81 -0.43 2.74 -9.59
N GLU A 82 -0.06 1.91 -10.55
CA GLU A 82 0.10 2.27 -11.96
C GLU A 82 -0.74 1.32 -12.80
N GLN A 83 -1.53 1.87 -13.70
CA GLN A 83 -2.35 1.12 -14.66
C GLN A 83 -1.68 1.09 -16.04
N THR A 84 -2.09 0.14 -16.89
CA THR A 84 -1.53 -0.02 -18.24
C THR A 84 -1.90 1.12 -19.19
N ASP A 85 -2.98 1.83 -18.90
CA ASP A 85 -3.44 3.02 -19.63
C ASP A 85 -2.71 4.31 -19.22
N GLY A 86 -1.76 4.22 -18.27
CA GLY A 86 -0.97 5.34 -17.78
C GLY A 86 -1.58 6.07 -16.58
N ASN A 87 -2.78 5.70 -16.14
CA ASN A 87 -3.38 6.26 -14.93
C ASN A 87 -2.62 5.80 -13.68
N MET A 88 -2.54 6.70 -12.69
CA MET A 88 -1.83 6.45 -11.44
C MET A 88 -2.70 6.82 -10.25
N ALA A 89 -2.59 6.07 -9.17
CA ALA A 89 -3.22 6.37 -7.89
C ALA A 89 -2.22 6.19 -6.74
N TRP A 90 -2.43 6.95 -5.67
CA TRP A 90 -1.64 6.83 -4.44
C TRP A 90 -2.59 6.68 -3.25
N ALA A 91 -2.24 5.77 -2.34
CA ALA A 91 -2.91 5.69 -1.04
C ALA A 91 -2.28 6.70 -0.08
N SER A 92 -3.11 7.27 0.81
CA SER A 92 -2.59 8.09 1.91
C SER A 92 -1.61 7.29 2.76
N PRO A 93 -0.58 7.93 3.30
CA PRO A 93 0.41 7.25 4.11
C PRO A 93 -0.18 6.73 5.42
N ILE A 94 0.45 5.68 5.92
CA ILE A 94 0.30 5.15 7.27
C ILE A 94 1.62 5.36 8.00
N TRP A 95 1.55 5.91 9.21
CA TRP A 95 2.71 6.12 10.06
C TRP A 95 2.78 5.01 11.11
N PHE A 96 3.80 4.18 10.99
CA PHE A 96 4.08 3.08 11.89
C PHE A 96 5.35 3.37 12.68
N THR A 97 5.25 3.45 14.01
CA THR A 97 6.46 3.53 14.85
C THR A 97 6.82 2.15 15.39
N ARG A 98 8.02 1.66 15.09
CA ARG A 98 8.53 0.45 15.71
C ARG A 98 8.96 0.74 17.15
N THR A 99 8.26 0.16 18.12
CA THR A 99 8.68 0.20 19.52
C THR A 99 9.74 -0.87 19.78
N LYS A 100 10.68 -0.58 20.69
CA LYS A 100 11.69 -1.55 21.13
C LYS A 100 11.07 -2.66 21.97
#